data_AF-A0A973UYS4-F1
#
_entry.id   AF-A0A973UYS4-F1
#
_cell.length_a   1.000
_cell.length_b   1.000
_cell.length_c   1.000
_cell.angle_alpha   90.00
_cell.angle_beta   90.00
_cell.angle_gamma   90.00
#
_symmetry.space_group_name_H-M   'P 1'
#
loop_
_entity.id
_entity.type
_entity.pdbx_description
1 polymer ?
#
loop_
_entity_poly.entity_id
_entity_poly.type
_entity_poly.pdbx_seq_one_letter_code
_entity_poly.pdbx_strand_id
1 'polypeptide(L)'
;MTTATALSGVIPPVCTPLTPDREIDTASLTRLVDHLLDGGVDGLFILGSSSEVAFLPDGHRKTVLDTVVGHVAGQVPVLAGAIDMTAPRVVDHVRTAVAAGADAVVATAPYYTRTHPAEIAVHFRTIAAHAGVPVYAYDLPVSVHSKLGADLLLNLAAEGVLAGLKDSSGDEGGFREVILGRRDRGIEGFAVLTGSELTVDAAL
;
A
#
# COMPACT_ATOMS: atom_id res chain seq x y z
N MET A 1 -0.82 -1.92 -17.00
CA MET A 1 -1.35 -3.24 -17.40
C MET A 1 -1.82 -3.93 -16.14
N THR A 2 -3.06 -4.41 -16.09
CA THR A 2 -3.52 -5.26 -14.99
C THR A 2 -2.78 -6.59 -15.10
N THR A 3 -1.96 -6.92 -14.11
CA THR A 3 -1.35 -8.25 -14.03
C THR A 3 -2.47 -9.27 -13.88
N ALA A 4 -2.48 -10.31 -14.72
CA ALA A 4 -3.50 -11.36 -14.71
C ALA A 4 -3.49 -12.22 -13.43
N THR A 5 -2.55 -11.97 -12.51
CA THR A 5 -2.39 -12.69 -11.25
C THR A 5 -2.33 -11.67 -10.11
N ALA A 6 -3.06 -11.98 -9.03
CA ALA A 6 -3.02 -11.19 -7.80
C ALA A 6 -1.61 -11.21 -7.22
N LEU A 7 -1.14 -10.06 -6.74
CA LEU A 7 0.14 -9.92 -6.05
C LEU A 7 0.21 -10.86 -4.84
N SER A 8 1.34 -11.53 -4.64
CA SER A 8 1.56 -12.48 -3.56
C SER A 8 3.03 -12.49 -3.15
N GLY A 9 3.33 -13.09 -1.98
CA GLY A 9 4.70 -13.26 -1.50
C GLY A 9 5.10 -12.25 -0.43
N VAL A 10 6.41 -12.06 -0.26
CA VAL A 10 7.02 -11.22 0.77
C VAL A 10 7.26 -9.82 0.22
N ILE A 11 6.55 -8.83 0.78
CA ILE A 11 6.59 -7.43 0.31
C ILE A 11 6.87 -6.51 1.50
N PRO A 12 8.15 -6.29 1.86
CA PRO A 12 8.50 -5.52 3.03
C PRO A 12 8.15 -4.03 2.89
N PRO A 13 7.64 -3.38 3.94
CA PRO A 13 7.63 -1.93 4.01
C PRO A 13 9.05 -1.41 4.23
N VAL A 14 9.65 -0.78 3.21
CA VAL A 14 11.06 -0.38 3.21
C VAL A 14 11.26 0.84 4.10
N CYS A 15 12.19 0.79 5.04
CA CYS A 15 12.59 1.96 5.85
C CYS A 15 13.20 3.06 4.98
N THR A 16 13.15 4.31 5.44
CA THR A 16 13.75 5.45 4.72
C THR A 16 14.99 5.95 5.45
N PRO A 17 16.22 5.57 5.02
CA PRO A 17 17.45 6.09 5.61
C PRO A 17 17.54 7.61 5.44
N LEU A 18 17.95 8.29 6.52
CA LEU A 18 18.15 9.73 6.57
C LEU A 18 19.58 10.08 6.93
N THR A 19 20.07 11.21 6.41
CA THR A 19 21.33 11.82 6.85
C THR A 19 21.16 12.45 8.24
N PRO A 20 22.26 12.82 8.94
CA PRO A 20 22.16 13.57 10.20
C PRO A 20 21.36 14.88 10.10
N ASP A 21 21.34 15.49 8.91
CA ASP A 21 20.58 16.72 8.61
C ASP A 21 19.11 16.44 8.23
N ARG A 22 18.68 15.17 8.31
CA ARG A 22 17.31 14.69 7.99
C ARG A 22 16.94 14.78 6.51
N GLU A 23 17.92 14.84 5.62
CA GLU A 23 17.69 14.64 4.19
C GLU A 23 17.65 13.15 3.85
N ILE A 24 17.03 12.78 2.72
CA ILE A 24 17.01 11.39 2.27
C ILE A 24 18.43 10.93 1.94
N ASP A 25 18.92 9.91 2.63
CA ASP A 25 20.19 9.25 2.30
C ASP A 25 19.96 8.23 1.18
N THR A 26 19.97 8.73 -0.06
CA THR A 26 19.71 7.92 -1.25
C THR A 26 20.72 6.80 -1.45
N ALA A 27 21.98 6.99 -1.03
CA ALA A 27 23.01 5.96 -1.12
C ALA A 27 22.71 4.80 -0.16
N SER A 28 22.31 5.10 1.08
CA SER A 28 21.89 4.07 2.04
C SER A 28 20.57 3.43 1.67
N LEU A 29 19.62 4.20 1.12
CA LEU A 29 18.36 3.69 0.59
C LEU A 29 18.59 2.68 -0.54
N THR A 30 19.50 2.99 -1.46
CA THR A 30 19.90 2.08 -2.56
C THR A 30 20.45 0.76 -2.02
N ARG A 31 21.41 0.82 -1.07
CA ARG A 31 21.97 -0.39 -0.45
C ARG A 31 20.93 -1.21 0.33
N LEU A 32 19.96 -0.54 0.96
CA LEU A 32 18.86 -1.22 1.64
C LEU A 32 17.96 -1.94 0.63
N VAL A 33 17.66 -1.32 -0.51
CA VAL A 33 16.91 -1.95 -1.59
C VAL A 33 17.66 -3.17 -2.12
N ASP A 34 18.96 -3.06 -2.42
CA ASP A 34 19.78 -4.20 -2.85
C ASP A 34 19.73 -5.35 -1.84
N HIS A 35 19.88 -5.04 -0.55
CA HIS A 35 19.80 -6.05 0.50
C HIS A 35 18.47 -6.82 0.50
N LEU A 36 17.35 -6.13 0.27
CA LEU A 36 16.03 -6.76 0.21
C LEU A 36 15.87 -7.59 -1.08
N LEU A 37 16.33 -7.08 -2.22
CA LEU A 37 16.30 -7.79 -3.50
C LEU A 37 17.16 -9.06 -3.46
N ASP A 38 18.39 -8.97 -2.95
CA ASP A 38 19.30 -10.11 -2.73
C ASP A 38 18.70 -11.13 -1.74
N GLY A 39 17.87 -10.65 -0.81
CA GLY A 39 17.10 -11.48 0.12
C GLY A 39 15.94 -12.25 -0.53
N GLY A 40 15.62 -11.97 -1.80
CA GLY A 40 14.61 -12.69 -2.57
C GLY A 40 13.17 -12.25 -2.29
N VAL A 41 12.94 -10.99 -1.94
CA VAL A 41 11.59 -10.45 -1.77
C VAL A 41 10.82 -10.41 -3.09
N ASP A 42 9.49 -10.56 -3.02
CA ASP A 42 8.62 -10.61 -4.19
C ASP A 42 8.12 -9.21 -4.64
N GLY A 43 8.42 -8.18 -3.85
CA GLY A 43 8.05 -6.80 -4.11
C GLY A 43 8.55 -5.87 -3.01
N LEU A 44 8.40 -4.57 -3.22
CA LEU A 44 8.74 -3.56 -2.22
C LEU A 44 7.54 -2.66 -1.97
N PHE A 45 7.25 -2.37 -0.70
CA PHE A 45 6.30 -1.35 -0.31
C PHE A 45 7.07 -0.13 0.23
N ILE A 46 7.07 0.96 -0.51
CA ILE A 46 7.71 2.22 -0.10
C ILE A 46 6.67 3.25 0.31
N LEU A 47 7.08 4.25 1.08
CA LEU A 47 6.20 5.29 1.62
C LEU A 47 5.04 4.69 2.45
N GLY A 48 5.29 3.56 3.11
CA GLY A 48 4.41 3.00 4.14
C GLY A 48 4.73 3.55 5.53
N SER A 49 4.10 2.98 6.55
CA SER A 49 4.32 3.39 7.95
C SER A 49 5.78 3.21 8.39
N SER A 50 6.39 2.05 8.10
CA SER A 50 7.81 1.78 8.42
C SER A 50 8.78 2.62 7.57
N SER A 51 8.32 3.15 6.43
CA SER A 51 9.06 4.13 5.63
C SER A 51 9.06 5.53 6.25
N GLU A 52 8.42 5.71 7.41
CA GLU A 52 8.25 7.00 8.10
C GLU A 52 7.49 8.04 7.24
N VAL A 53 6.61 7.61 6.33
CA VAL A 53 5.92 8.52 5.39
C VAL A 53 5.18 9.67 6.07
N ALA A 54 4.68 9.47 7.29
CA ALA A 54 4.02 10.50 8.09
C ALA A 54 4.95 11.67 8.49
N PHE A 55 6.26 11.46 8.45
CA PHE A 55 7.28 12.45 8.80
C PHE A 55 7.94 13.10 7.57
N LEU A 56 7.75 12.51 6.37
CA LEU A 56 8.41 12.96 5.15
C LEU A 56 7.60 14.05 4.44
N PRO A 57 8.19 15.25 4.20
CA PRO A 57 7.64 16.24 3.29
C PRO A 57 7.52 15.71 1.87
N ASP A 58 6.65 16.32 1.05
CA ASP A 58 6.36 15.87 -0.32
C ASP A 58 7.62 15.78 -1.20
N GLY A 59 8.56 16.71 -1.03
CA GLY A 59 9.86 16.66 -1.73
C GLY A 59 10.68 15.42 -1.38
N HIS A 60 10.71 15.02 -0.11
CA HIS A 60 11.39 13.80 0.34
C HIS A 60 10.69 12.54 -0.17
N ARG A 61 9.35 12.52 -0.16
CA ARG A 61 8.56 11.42 -0.74
C ARG A 61 8.91 11.21 -2.21
N LYS A 62 9.02 12.31 -2.98
CA LYS A 62 9.44 12.26 -4.38
C LYS A 62 10.86 11.69 -4.53
N THR A 63 11.81 12.15 -3.71
CA THR A 63 13.19 11.61 -3.74
C THR A 63 13.22 10.10 -3.46
N VAL A 64 12.43 9.61 -2.51
CA VAL A 64 12.31 8.17 -2.22
C VAL A 64 11.74 7.41 -3.43
N LEU A 65 10.66 7.90 -4.03
CA LEU A 65 10.05 7.32 -5.23
C LEU A 65 11.06 7.23 -6.38
N ASP A 66 11.67 8.37 -6.76
CA ASP A 66 12.62 8.43 -7.86
C ASP A 66 13.83 7.49 -7.63
N THR A 67 14.32 7.44 -6.39
CA THR A 67 15.46 6.58 -6.01
C THR A 67 15.10 5.11 -6.11
N VAL A 68 14.02 4.68 -5.45
CA VAL A 68 13.68 3.25 -5.36
C VAL A 68 13.14 2.73 -6.68
N VAL A 69 12.21 3.42 -7.32
CA VAL A 69 11.65 2.95 -8.60
C VAL A 69 12.72 2.92 -9.68
N GLY A 70 13.55 3.96 -9.76
CA GLY A 70 14.66 4.02 -10.71
C GLY A 70 15.71 2.93 -10.49
N HIS A 71 16.03 2.61 -9.23
CA HIS A 71 17.00 1.58 -8.89
C HIS A 71 16.47 0.15 -9.06
N VAL A 72 15.22 -0.10 -8.67
CA VAL A 72 14.56 -1.42 -8.86
C VAL A 72 14.45 -1.76 -10.34
N ALA A 73 14.17 -0.78 -11.19
CA ALA A 73 14.16 -0.92 -12.65
C ALA A 73 13.32 -2.11 -13.17
N GLY A 74 12.20 -2.40 -12.51
CA GLY A 74 11.27 -3.46 -12.89
C GLY A 74 11.67 -4.88 -12.48
N GLN A 75 12.68 -5.06 -11.64
CA GLN A 75 13.06 -6.39 -11.11
C GLN A 75 11.94 -7.04 -10.29
N VAL A 76 11.26 -6.25 -9.46
CA VAL A 76 10.09 -6.65 -8.65
C VAL A 76 9.07 -5.49 -8.63
N PRO A 77 7.77 -5.75 -8.41
CA PRO A 77 6.78 -4.69 -8.30
C PRO A 77 7.06 -3.76 -7.12
N VAL A 78 6.90 -2.45 -7.35
CA VAL A 78 7.00 -1.40 -6.33
C VAL A 78 5.63 -0.83 -6.02
N LEU A 79 5.18 -1.04 -4.78
CA LEU A 79 3.95 -0.47 -4.22
C LEU A 79 4.32 0.84 -3.53
N ALA A 80 3.66 1.93 -3.88
CA ALA A 80 3.90 3.25 -3.29
C ALA A 80 2.73 3.68 -2.39
N GLY A 81 3.04 4.01 -1.14
CA GLY A 81 2.06 4.60 -0.23
C GLY A 81 1.66 6.00 -0.65
N ALA A 82 0.37 6.18 -0.88
CA ALA A 82 -0.27 7.48 -1.08
C ALA A 82 -1.05 7.86 0.20
N ILE A 83 -0.32 8.03 1.30
CA ILE A 83 -0.91 8.22 2.63
C ILE A 83 -1.04 9.72 2.93
N ASP A 84 -2.28 10.19 3.00
CA ASP A 84 -2.67 11.54 3.44
C ASP A 84 -4.15 11.55 3.90
N MET A 85 -4.61 12.64 4.48
CA MET A 85 -5.84 12.70 5.28
C MET A 85 -7.12 12.44 4.48
N THR A 86 -7.22 12.94 3.24
CA THR A 86 -8.45 12.93 2.44
C THR A 86 -8.17 12.79 0.94
N ALA A 87 -9.22 12.46 0.16
CA ALA A 87 -9.10 12.08 -1.24
C ALA A 87 -8.31 13.06 -2.12
N PRO A 88 -8.50 14.41 -2.06
CA PRO A 88 -7.75 15.31 -2.93
C PRO A 88 -6.23 15.22 -2.71
N ARG A 89 -5.80 15.19 -1.44
CA ARG A 89 -4.39 15.09 -1.06
C ARG A 89 -3.81 13.73 -1.41
N VAL A 90 -4.57 12.66 -1.20
CA VAL A 90 -4.17 11.31 -1.60
C VAL A 90 -4.00 11.23 -3.13
N VAL A 91 -4.91 11.83 -3.90
CA VAL A 91 -4.81 11.87 -5.37
C VAL A 91 -3.55 12.59 -5.84
N ASP A 92 -3.08 13.64 -5.16
CA ASP A 92 -1.81 14.29 -5.48
C ASP A 92 -0.60 13.37 -5.28
N HIS A 93 -0.59 12.59 -4.18
CA HIS A 93 0.44 11.57 -3.94
C HIS A 93 0.37 10.43 -4.94
N VAL A 94 -0.84 9.99 -5.31
CA VAL A 94 -1.07 8.98 -6.35
C VAL A 94 -0.48 9.43 -7.68
N ARG A 95 -0.76 10.67 -8.11
CA ARG A 95 -0.19 11.24 -9.35
C ARG A 95 1.34 11.25 -9.31
N THR A 96 1.91 11.62 -8.17
CA THR A 96 3.37 11.64 -7.97
C THR A 96 3.96 10.24 -8.06
N ALA A 97 3.36 9.25 -7.41
CA ALA A 97 3.79 7.86 -7.45
C ALA A 97 3.71 7.25 -8.85
N VAL A 98 2.59 7.48 -9.56
CA VAL A 98 2.38 6.98 -10.93
C VAL A 98 3.35 7.63 -11.90
N ALA A 99 3.59 8.94 -11.78
CA ALA A 99 4.55 9.66 -12.61
C ALA A 99 6.00 9.16 -12.38
N ALA A 100 6.32 8.71 -11.17
CA ALA A 100 7.61 8.09 -10.86
C ALA A 100 7.71 6.64 -11.38
N GLY A 101 6.61 6.02 -11.79
CA GLY A 101 6.58 4.66 -12.33
C GLY A 101 6.25 3.57 -11.32
N ALA A 102 5.61 3.89 -10.18
CA ALA A 102 5.15 2.87 -9.24
C ALA A 102 4.13 1.92 -9.90
N ASP A 103 4.24 0.62 -9.61
CA ASP A 103 3.39 -0.42 -10.20
C ASP A 103 1.99 -0.45 -9.58
N ALA A 104 1.86 0.03 -8.33
CA ALA A 104 0.61 0.10 -7.60
C ALA A 104 0.68 1.16 -6.49
N VAL A 105 -0.48 1.60 -6.02
CA VAL A 105 -0.59 2.54 -4.89
C VAL A 105 -1.30 1.91 -3.70
N VAL A 106 -0.87 2.29 -2.50
CA VAL A 106 -1.42 1.83 -1.23
C VAL A 106 -2.02 3.03 -0.48
N ALA A 107 -3.31 2.98 -0.16
CA ALA A 107 -4.01 4.09 0.50
C ALA A 107 -4.80 3.60 1.72
N THR A 108 -4.86 4.43 2.76
CA THR A 108 -5.63 4.16 3.98
C THR A 108 -7.07 4.66 3.85
N ALA A 109 -7.90 4.43 4.87
CA ALA A 109 -9.11 5.23 5.06
C ALA A 109 -8.77 6.72 5.30
N PRO A 110 -9.70 7.65 5.07
CA PRO A 110 -9.56 9.03 5.53
C PRO A 110 -9.36 9.09 7.05
N TYR A 111 -8.51 10.01 7.49
CA TYR A 111 -8.23 10.23 8.90
C TYR A 111 -8.14 11.73 9.22
N TYR A 112 -7.96 12.06 10.50
CA TYR A 112 -8.11 13.41 11.08
C TYR A 112 -9.57 13.91 11.06
N THR A 113 -10.20 13.94 9.89
CA THR A 113 -11.65 14.13 9.79
C THR A 113 -12.38 12.90 10.32
N ARG A 114 -13.58 13.12 10.87
CA ARG A 114 -14.56 12.04 11.02
C ARG A 114 -14.87 11.50 9.63
N THR A 115 -15.13 10.19 9.57
CA THR A 115 -15.47 9.49 8.33
C THR A 115 -16.56 8.46 8.60
N HIS A 116 -17.06 7.84 7.55
CA HIS A 116 -18.10 6.83 7.56
C HIS A 116 -17.81 5.76 6.50
N PRO A 117 -18.21 4.49 6.65
CA PRO A 117 -17.98 3.47 5.61
C PRO A 117 -18.40 3.88 4.19
N ALA A 118 -19.50 4.63 4.07
CA ALA A 118 -19.95 5.19 2.77
C ALA A 118 -18.95 6.21 2.19
N GLU A 119 -18.35 7.06 3.03
CA GLU A 119 -17.33 8.04 2.63
C GLU A 119 -16.01 7.35 2.30
N ILE A 120 -15.63 6.30 3.04
CA ILE A 120 -14.47 5.45 2.74
C ILE A 120 -14.63 4.80 1.36
N ALA A 121 -15.82 4.29 1.03
CA ALA A 121 -16.10 3.73 -0.28
C ALA A 121 -15.93 4.77 -1.40
N VAL A 122 -16.45 5.98 -1.21
CA VAL A 122 -16.27 7.10 -2.15
C VAL A 122 -14.80 7.50 -2.27
N HIS A 123 -14.06 7.50 -1.16
CA HIS A 123 -12.63 7.80 -1.12
C HIS A 123 -11.82 6.84 -2.01
N PHE A 124 -11.98 5.53 -1.83
CA PHE A 124 -11.27 4.55 -2.66
C PHE A 124 -11.69 4.59 -4.13
N ARG A 125 -12.98 4.76 -4.43
CA ARG A 125 -13.46 4.95 -5.82
C ARG A 125 -12.83 6.19 -6.47
N THR A 126 -12.72 7.29 -5.72
CA THR A 126 -12.09 8.52 -6.19
C THR A 126 -10.61 8.30 -6.50
N ILE A 127 -9.91 7.58 -5.63
CA ILE A 127 -8.49 7.24 -5.83
C ILE A 127 -8.32 6.36 -7.08
N ALA A 128 -9.08 5.28 -7.19
CA ALA A 128 -9.01 4.36 -8.33
C ALA A 128 -9.28 5.05 -9.67
N ALA A 129 -10.22 6.00 -9.70
CA ALA A 129 -10.52 6.79 -10.89
C ALA A 129 -9.35 7.67 -11.37
N HIS A 130 -8.37 7.96 -10.51
CA HIS A 130 -7.21 8.80 -10.83
C HIS A 130 -5.87 8.04 -10.86
N ALA A 131 -5.84 6.80 -10.38
CA ALA A 131 -4.60 6.05 -10.23
C ALA A 131 -4.04 5.53 -11.56
N GLY A 132 -4.88 4.92 -12.40
CA GLY A 132 -4.40 4.23 -13.61
C GLY A 132 -3.51 3.01 -13.35
N VAL A 133 -3.25 2.70 -12.08
CA VAL A 133 -2.52 1.54 -11.55
C VAL A 133 -3.35 0.87 -10.45
N PRO A 134 -3.11 -0.42 -10.12
CA PRO A 134 -3.77 -1.12 -9.02
C PRO A 134 -3.75 -0.33 -7.69
N VAL A 135 -4.89 -0.30 -7.00
CA VAL A 135 -5.06 0.35 -5.69
C VAL A 135 -5.22 -0.71 -4.61
N TYR A 136 -4.41 -0.60 -3.57
CA TYR A 136 -4.47 -1.46 -2.39
C TYR A 136 -5.02 -0.67 -1.21
N ALA A 137 -6.02 -1.23 -0.53
CA ALA A 137 -6.48 -0.71 0.73
C ALA A 137 -5.51 -1.09 1.84
N TYR A 138 -5.12 -0.14 2.67
CA TYR A 138 -4.29 -0.36 3.84
C TYR A 138 -5.14 -0.22 5.10
N ASP A 139 -5.45 -1.35 5.72
CA ASP A 139 -6.21 -1.39 6.96
C ASP A 139 -5.27 -1.28 8.16
N LEU A 140 -5.17 -0.08 8.72
CA LEU A 140 -4.25 0.28 9.81
C LEU A 140 -4.98 1.10 10.89
N PRO A 141 -5.95 0.51 11.61
CA PRO A 141 -6.82 1.22 12.54
C PRO A 141 -6.06 1.91 13.67
N VAL A 142 -4.88 1.42 14.06
CA VAL A 142 -4.03 2.06 15.08
C VAL A 142 -3.59 3.48 14.68
N SER A 143 -3.47 3.77 13.37
CA SER A 143 -3.03 5.07 12.85
C SER A 143 -4.16 5.92 12.28
N VAL A 144 -5.18 5.30 11.68
CA VAL A 144 -6.28 6.04 11.01
C VAL A 144 -7.61 6.00 11.77
N HIS A 145 -7.67 5.26 12.88
CA HIS A 145 -8.83 5.15 13.77
C HIS A 145 -10.13 4.67 13.08
N SER A 146 -10.02 4.03 11.93
CA SER A 146 -11.11 3.38 11.20
C SER A 146 -10.65 1.97 10.79
N LYS A 147 -11.47 0.96 11.07
CA LYS A 147 -11.28 -0.41 10.58
C LYS A 147 -11.98 -0.56 9.23
N LEU A 148 -11.31 -1.17 8.26
CA LEU A 148 -11.93 -1.54 6.99
C LEU A 148 -12.67 -2.87 7.16
N GLY A 149 -14.00 -2.83 7.16
CA GLY A 149 -14.83 -4.03 7.29
C GLY A 149 -14.79 -4.93 6.05
N ALA A 150 -14.93 -6.24 6.24
CA ALA A 150 -14.85 -7.22 5.16
C ALA A 150 -15.84 -6.95 4.03
N ASP A 151 -17.10 -6.65 4.35
CA ASP A 151 -18.13 -6.34 3.34
C ASP A 151 -17.75 -5.13 2.46
N LEU A 152 -17.21 -4.06 3.07
CA LEU A 152 -16.76 -2.88 2.34
C LEU A 152 -15.64 -3.25 1.35
N LEU A 153 -14.63 -3.97 1.84
CA LEU A 153 -13.47 -4.39 1.04
C LEU A 153 -13.89 -5.30 -0.12
N LEU A 154 -14.72 -6.31 0.16
CA LEU A 154 -15.18 -7.28 -0.83
C LEU A 154 -16.10 -6.65 -1.88
N ASN A 155 -16.93 -5.68 -1.50
CA ASN A 155 -17.74 -4.93 -2.45
C ASN A 155 -16.87 -4.10 -3.40
N LEU A 156 -15.90 -3.35 -2.86
CA LEU A 156 -14.97 -2.56 -3.67
C LEU A 156 -14.06 -3.43 -4.55
N ALA A 157 -13.68 -4.61 -4.07
CA ALA A 157 -12.93 -5.58 -4.87
C ALA A 157 -13.77 -6.14 -6.03
N ALA A 158 -15.03 -6.50 -5.79
CA ALA A 158 -15.94 -6.98 -6.83
C ALA A 158 -16.25 -5.91 -7.91
N GLU A 159 -16.20 -4.62 -7.53
CA GLU A 159 -16.30 -3.48 -8.45
C GLU A 159 -15.01 -3.23 -9.25
N GLY A 160 -13.90 -3.91 -8.93
CA GLY A 160 -12.57 -3.67 -9.51
C GLY A 160 -11.90 -2.39 -9.01
N VAL A 161 -12.41 -1.77 -7.95
CA VAL A 161 -11.86 -0.54 -7.34
C VAL A 161 -10.59 -0.84 -6.55
N LEU A 162 -10.56 -1.98 -5.85
CA LEU A 162 -9.40 -2.44 -5.09
C LEU A 162 -8.81 -3.69 -5.74
N ALA A 163 -7.50 -3.66 -5.95
CA ALA A 163 -6.71 -4.82 -6.37
C ALA A 163 -6.17 -5.62 -5.18
N GLY A 164 -6.25 -5.08 -3.96
CA GLY A 164 -5.90 -5.85 -2.77
C GLY A 164 -6.10 -5.14 -1.45
N LEU A 165 -5.83 -5.88 -0.38
CA LEU A 165 -5.78 -5.46 1.01
C LEU A 165 -4.37 -5.73 1.55
N LYS A 166 -3.79 -4.74 2.24
CA LYS A 166 -2.76 -4.97 3.25
C LYS A 166 -3.40 -4.74 4.63
N ASP A 167 -3.48 -5.78 5.44
CA ASP A 167 -4.12 -5.73 6.76
C ASP A 167 -3.07 -5.69 7.87
N SER A 168 -2.97 -4.55 8.54
CA SER A 168 -2.13 -4.34 9.74
C SER A 168 -2.99 -4.04 10.97
N SER A 169 -4.21 -4.55 11.01
CA SER A 169 -5.13 -4.36 12.13
C SER A 169 -4.83 -5.26 13.33
N GLY A 170 -4.14 -6.38 13.11
CA GLY A 170 -3.93 -7.43 14.12
C GLY A 170 -5.19 -8.27 14.41
N ASP A 171 -6.28 -8.07 13.65
CA ASP A 171 -7.51 -8.86 13.73
C ASP A 171 -7.47 -10.01 12.73
N GLU A 172 -6.91 -11.14 13.16
CA GLU A 172 -6.81 -12.35 12.35
C GLU A 172 -8.18 -12.94 11.96
N GLY A 173 -9.21 -12.71 12.78
CA GLY A 173 -10.58 -13.14 12.49
C GLY A 173 -11.16 -12.37 11.31
N GLY A 174 -11.08 -11.03 11.36
CA GLY A 174 -11.50 -10.16 10.25
C GLY A 174 -10.67 -10.38 8.98
N PHE A 175 -9.36 -10.61 9.12
CA PHE A 175 -8.49 -10.96 7.99
C PHE A 175 -8.95 -12.26 7.30
N ARG A 176 -9.25 -13.31 8.08
CA ARG A 176 -9.77 -14.58 7.56
C ARG A 176 -11.14 -14.43 6.91
N GLU A 177 -12.00 -13.57 7.44
CA GLU A 177 -13.31 -13.25 6.85
C GLU A 177 -13.15 -12.69 5.42
N VAL A 178 -12.18 -11.80 5.19
CA VAL A 178 -11.87 -11.28 3.85
C VAL A 178 -11.38 -12.38 2.92
N ILE A 179 -10.48 -13.26 3.36
CA ILE A 179 -9.96 -14.37 2.53
C ILE A 179 -11.10 -15.30 2.09
N LEU A 180 -11.94 -15.73 3.04
CA LEU A 180 -13.05 -16.63 2.76
C LEU A 180 -14.12 -15.95 1.90
N GLY A 181 -14.49 -14.71 2.25
CA GLY A 181 -15.47 -13.94 1.50
C GLY A 181 -15.04 -13.65 0.06
N ARG A 182 -13.74 -13.42 -0.19
CA ARG A 182 -13.18 -13.29 -1.55
C ARG A 182 -13.43 -14.56 -2.36
N ARG A 183 -13.10 -15.72 -1.78
CA ARG A 183 -13.28 -17.03 -2.42
C ARG A 183 -14.75 -17.32 -2.69
N ASP A 184 -15.60 -17.13 -1.69
CA ASP A 184 -17.01 -17.47 -1.75
C ASP A 184 -17.78 -16.57 -2.75
N ARG A 185 -17.32 -15.32 -2.95
CA ARG A 185 -17.83 -14.39 -3.98
C ARG A 185 -17.19 -14.56 -5.35
N GLY A 186 -16.18 -15.43 -5.50
CA GLY A 186 -15.47 -15.64 -6.77
C GLY A 186 -14.70 -14.39 -7.25
N ILE A 187 -14.18 -13.57 -6.34
CA ILE A 187 -13.44 -12.35 -6.69
C ILE A 187 -12.01 -12.73 -7.06
N GLU A 188 -11.68 -12.67 -8.34
CA GLU A 188 -10.35 -12.90 -8.88
C GLU A 188 -9.50 -11.61 -8.84
N GLY A 189 -8.17 -11.75 -8.82
CA GLY A 189 -7.26 -10.60 -8.89
C GLY A 189 -7.14 -9.74 -7.61
N PHE A 190 -7.94 -10.00 -6.57
CA PHE A 190 -7.87 -9.30 -5.28
C PHE A 190 -6.86 -9.96 -4.33
N ALA A 191 -5.70 -9.34 -4.12
CA ALA A 191 -4.66 -9.80 -3.21
C ALA A 191 -5.01 -9.51 -1.73
N VAL A 192 -4.68 -10.41 -0.82
CA VAL A 192 -4.91 -10.22 0.63
C VAL A 192 -3.61 -10.51 1.36
N LEU A 193 -2.98 -9.46 1.88
CA LEU A 193 -1.64 -9.48 2.46
C LEU A 193 -1.73 -9.18 3.95
N THR A 194 -1.15 -10.04 4.80
CA THR A 194 -1.01 -9.73 6.23
C THR A 194 0.13 -8.73 6.44
N GLY A 195 -0.06 -7.83 7.39
CA GLY A 195 0.96 -6.94 7.92
C GLY A 195 1.56 -7.46 9.23
N SER A 196 1.16 -8.65 9.69
CA SER A 196 1.74 -9.28 10.87
C SER A 196 3.14 -9.83 10.55
N GLU A 197 4.05 -9.67 11.49
CA GLU A 197 5.40 -10.26 11.45
C GLU A 197 5.48 -11.54 12.30
N LEU A 198 4.43 -11.83 13.10
CA LEU A 198 4.41 -12.93 14.07
C LEU A 198 3.47 -14.08 13.67
N THR A 199 2.52 -13.81 12.78
CA THR A 199 1.44 -14.73 12.38
C THR A 199 1.33 -14.82 10.85
N VAL A 200 2.46 -14.73 10.14
CA VAL A 200 2.50 -14.79 8.66
C VAL A 200 1.88 -16.08 8.12
N ASP A 201 2.02 -17.18 8.85
CA ASP A 201 1.43 -18.48 8.53
C ASP A 201 -0.11 -18.47 8.51
N ALA A 202 -0.75 -17.50 9.16
CA ALA A 202 -2.19 -17.31 9.08
C ALA A 202 -2.67 -16.79 7.70
N ALA A 203 -1.75 -16.29 6.86
CA ALA A 203 -2.02 -15.82 5.51
C ALA A 203 -1.74 -16.86 4.41
N LEU A 204 -1.32 -18.07 4.77
CA LEU A 204 -1.09 -19.19 3.86
C LEU A 204 -2.38 -19.95 3.48
#